data_AF-H3NMG6-F1
#
_entry.id   AF-H3NMG6-F1
#
_cell.length_a   1.000
_cell.length_b   1.000
_cell.length_c   1.000
_cell.angle_alpha   90.00
_cell.angle_beta   90.00
_cell.angle_gamma   90.00
#
_symmetry.space_group_name_H-M   'P 1'
#
loop_
_entity.id
_entity.type
_entity.pdbx_description
1 polymer ?
#
loop_
_entity_poly.entity_id
_entity_poly.type
_entity_poly.pdbx_seq_one_letter_code
_entity_poly.pdbx_strand_id
1 'polypeptide(L)'
;MKKLIVLSLIIIFELSLIACSKKQITTKEDVIKFVEEKGKDNITVEDFKHLDRLTEEEKFYNSEKYIFKLDNNCKLYLSVIDDSGKPTYMGINDGKNKTILK
;
A
#
# COMPACT_ATOMS: atom_id res chain seq x y z
N MET A 1 36.11 -23.65 11.52
CA MET A 1 35.49 -23.80 10.19
C MET A 1 33.99 -24.10 10.26
N LYS A 2 33.52 -25.16 10.96
CA LYS A 2 32.07 -25.50 11.04
C LYS A 2 31.17 -24.39 11.62
N LYS A 3 31.64 -23.62 12.62
CA LYS A 3 30.86 -22.52 13.23
C LYS A 3 30.64 -21.32 12.31
N LEU A 4 31.59 -21.02 11.42
CA LEU A 4 31.44 -19.90 10.46
C LEU A 4 30.38 -20.19 9.41
N ILE A 5 30.28 -21.45 8.96
CA ILE A 5 29.31 -21.89 7.95
C ILE A 5 27.87 -21.76 8.48
N VAL A 6 27.66 -22.12 9.75
CA VAL A 6 26.35 -21.99 10.41
C VAL A 6 25.95 -20.52 10.54
N LEU A 7 26.90 -19.65 10.92
CA LEU A 7 26.63 -18.21 11.05
C LEU A 7 26.26 -17.57 9.70
N SER A 8 26.96 -17.93 8.63
CA SER A 8 26.62 -17.46 7.27
C SER A 8 25.26 -17.95 6.79
N LEU A 9 24.86 -19.17 7.13
CA LEU A 9 23.54 -19.70 6.77
C LEU A 9 22.41 -18.97 7.49
N ILE A 10 22.60 -18.60 8.76
CA ILE A 10 21.61 -17.83 9.53
C ILE A 10 21.42 -16.44 8.90
N ILE A 11 22.52 -15.75 8.57
CA ILE A 11 22.46 -14.42 7.94
C ILE A 11 21.76 -14.49 6.57
N ILE A 12 22.06 -15.50 5.75
CA ILE A 12 21.39 -15.69 4.45
C ILE A 12 19.90 -15.97 4.64
N PHE A 13 19.53 -16.78 5.64
CA PHE A 13 18.13 -17.11 5.93
C PHE A 13 17.34 -15.88 6.42
N GLU A 14 17.93 -15.07 7.31
CA GLU A 14 17.36 -13.80 7.76
C GLU A 14 17.18 -12.81 6.60
N LEU A 15 18.17 -12.66 5.72
CA LEU A 15 18.08 -11.81 4.53
C LEU A 15 17.02 -12.31 3.53
N SER A 16 16.84 -13.63 3.41
CA SER A 16 15.83 -14.26 2.55
C SER A 16 14.41 -14.01 3.07
N LEU A 17 14.21 -14.01 4.39
CA LEU A 17 12.94 -13.69 5.03
C LEU A 17 12.60 -12.20 4.89
N ILE A 18 13.60 -11.32 4.95
CA ILE A 18 13.44 -9.86 4.74
C ILE A 18 13.09 -9.55 3.27
N ALA A 19 13.66 -10.29 2.31
CA ALA A 19 13.34 -10.15 0.89
C ALA A 19 11.93 -10.66 0.52
N CYS A 20 11.35 -11.54 1.34
CA CYS A 20 10.04 -12.14 1.09
C CYS A 20 8.87 -11.41 1.81
N SER A 21 9.14 -10.43 2.68
CA SER A 21 8.09 -9.82 3.52
C SER A 21 7.49 -8.50 3.02
N LYS A 22 8.03 -7.89 1.96
CA LYS A 22 7.36 -6.78 1.27
C LYS A 22 6.51 -7.31 0.13
N LYS A 23 5.38 -7.92 0.50
CA LYS A 23 4.30 -8.24 -0.43
C LYS A 23 3.97 -6.96 -1.21
N GLN A 24 4.34 -6.93 -2.48
CA GLN A 24 4.30 -5.71 -3.26
C GLN A 24 2.83 -5.39 -3.57
N ILE A 25 2.27 -4.39 -2.89
CA ILE A 25 0.91 -3.96 -3.13
C ILE A 25 0.88 -3.29 -4.50
N THR A 26 0.33 -3.97 -5.51
CA THR A 26 0.33 -3.50 -6.90
C THR A 26 -1.03 -3.65 -7.58
N THR A 27 -1.87 -4.60 -7.13
CA THR A 27 -3.19 -4.87 -7.70
C THR A 27 -4.34 -4.49 -6.76
N LYS A 28 -5.58 -4.53 -7.26
CA LYS A 28 -6.80 -4.34 -6.46
C LYS A 28 -6.88 -5.36 -5.33
N GLU A 29 -6.60 -6.62 -5.65
CA GLU A 29 -6.66 -7.75 -4.74
C GLU A 29 -5.60 -7.64 -3.64
N ASP A 30 -4.39 -7.15 -3.98
CA ASP A 30 -3.35 -6.89 -2.98
C ASP A 30 -3.75 -5.77 -2.02
N VAL A 31 -4.35 -4.69 -2.53
CA VAL A 31 -4.82 -3.58 -1.68
C VAL A 31 -5.90 -4.08 -0.73
N ILE A 32 -6.88 -4.84 -1.21
CA ILE A 32 -7.95 -5.40 -0.37
C ILE A 32 -7.33 -6.29 0.72
N LYS A 33 -6.45 -7.22 0.34
CA LYS A 33 -5.80 -8.13 1.29
C LYS A 33 -4.93 -7.39 2.31
N PHE A 34 -4.19 -6.37 1.88
CA PHE A 34 -3.38 -5.54 2.76
C PHE A 34 -4.23 -4.79 3.78
N VAL A 35 -5.38 -4.27 3.36
CA VAL A 35 -6.32 -3.56 4.24
C VAL A 35 -6.92 -4.50 5.28
N GLU A 36 -7.30 -5.72 4.87
CA GLU A 36 -7.79 -6.77 5.77
C GLU A 36 -6.70 -7.21 6.77
N GLU A 37 -5.45 -7.35 6.33
CA GLU A 37 -4.32 -7.77 7.18
C GLU A 37 -3.88 -6.68 8.16
N LYS A 38 -3.79 -5.41 7.71
CA LYS A 38 -3.29 -4.28 8.53
C LYS A 38 -4.38 -3.64 9.39
N GLY A 39 -5.63 -3.73 8.96
CA GLY A 39 -6.76 -3.00 9.53
C GLY A 39 -6.78 -1.55 9.06
N LYS A 40 -7.93 -1.08 8.59
CA LYS A 40 -8.07 0.24 7.96
C LYS A 40 -7.59 1.42 8.82
N ASP A 41 -7.84 1.40 10.12
CA ASP A 41 -7.46 2.49 11.03
C ASP A 41 -5.94 2.68 11.20
N ASN A 42 -5.16 1.67 10.75
CA ASN A 42 -3.70 1.65 10.78
C ASN A 42 -3.07 2.02 9.43
N ILE A 43 -3.89 2.29 8.41
CA ILE A 43 -3.42 2.61 7.06
C ILE A 43 -3.10 4.10 6.97
N THR A 44 -2.04 4.39 6.22
CA THR A 44 -1.60 5.75 5.91
C THR A 44 -1.30 5.87 4.43
N VAL A 45 -1.24 7.10 3.91
CA VAL A 45 -0.82 7.36 2.53
C VAL A 45 0.59 6.81 2.24
N GLU A 46 1.48 6.79 3.24
CA GLU A 46 2.85 6.27 3.10
C GLU A 46 2.90 4.82 2.62
N ASP A 47 1.91 4.01 3.03
CA ASP A 47 1.81 2.60 2.65
C ASP A 47 1.68 2.37 1.13
N PHE A 48 1.33 3.43 0.39
CA PHE A 48 1.11 3.39 -1.05
C PHE A 48 2.01 4.35 -1.83
N LYS A 49 2.93 5.08 -1.18
CA LYS A 49 3.81 6.05 -1.85
C LYS A 49 4.78 5.44 -2.85
N HIS A 50 4.99 4.12 -2.79
CA HIS A 50 5.76 3.39 -3.80
C HIS A 50 5.01 3.19 -5.11
N LEU A 51 3.70 3.45 -5.16
CA LEU A 51 2.88 3.40 -6.37
C LEU A 51 2.96 4.69 -7.17
N ASP A 52 2.75 4.58 -8.48
CA ASP A 52 2.64 5.74 -9.37
C ASP A 52 1.42 6.59 -8.98
N ARG A 53 1.68 7.81 -8.50
CA ARG A 53 0.63 8.79 -8.22
C ARG A 53 0.19 9.46 -9.51
N LEU A 54 -1.11 9.46 -9.77
CA LEU A 54 -1.71 10.28 -10.80
C LEU A 54 -1.82 11.72 -10.28
N THR A 55 -1.19 12.66 -10.97
CA THR A 55 -1.20 14.10 -10.68
C THR A 55 -2.52 14.77 -11.08
N GLU A 56 -3.65 14.15 -10.74
CA GLU A 56 -4.97 14.79 -10.82
C GLU A 56 -5.14 15.62 -9.52
N GLU A 57 -4.53 16.81 -9.47
CA GLU A 57 -4.66 17.74 -8.33
C GLU A 57 -6.07 18.38 -8.33
N GLU A 58 -7.06 17.63 -7.86
CA GLU A 58 -8.33 18.22 -7.44
C GLU A 58 -8.27 18.54 -5.94
N LYS A 59 -7.72 19.70 -5.59
CA LYS A 59 -7.88 20.27 -4.25
C LYS A 59 -9.33 20.70 -4.06
N PHE A 60 -10.17 19.79 -3.56
CA PHE A 60 -11.48 20.16 -3.02
C PHE A 60 -11.30 20.73 -1.61
N TYR A 61 -12.06 21.79 -1.35
CA TYR A 61 -11.92 22.83 -0.32
C TYR A 61 -11.44 22.50 1.11
N ASN A 62 -11.18 21.26 1.54
CA ASN A 62 -10.59 20.93 2.87
C ASN A 62 -10.01 19.50 2.94
N SER A 63 -9.65 18.87 1.81
CA SER A 63 -9.12 17.49 1.82
C SER A 63 -8.08 17.26 0.74
N GLU A 64 -7.01 16.57 1.08
CA GLU A 64 -6.00 16.09 0.14
C GLU A 64 -6.44 14.76 -0.49
N LYS A 65 -6.44 14.71 -1.82
CA LYS A 65 -6.70 13.48 -2.56
C LYS A 65 -5.39 12.87 -3.06
N TYR A 66 -5.26 11.56 -2.85
CA TYR A 66 -4.19 10.75 -3.40
C TYR A 66 -4.81 9.71 -4.32
N ILE A 67 -4.39 9.71 -5.57
CA ILE A 67 -4.85 8.75 -6.57
C ILE A 67 -3.64 7.97 -7.05
N PHE A 68 -3.60 6.67 -6.76
CA PHE A 68 -2.52 5.78 -7.17
C PHE A 68 -2.99 4.85 -8.28
N LYS A 69 -2.11 4.61 -9.26
CA LYS A 69 -2.34 3.62 -10.31
C LYS A 69 -1.95 2.23 -9.79
N LEU A 70 -2.80 1.25 -10.09
CA LEU A 70 -2.55 -0.17 -9.85
C LEU A 70 -2.29 -0.88 -11.20
N ASP A 71 -1.56 -1.99 -11.17
CA ASP A 71 -1.09 -2.71 -12.36
C ASP A 71 -2.22 -3.27 -13.23
N ASN A 72 -3.36 -3.56 -12.62
CA ASN A 72 -4.58 -4.04 -13.29
C ASN A 72 -5.45 -2.90 -13.86
N ASN A 73 -4.83 -1.75 -14.17
CA ASN A 73 -5.49 -0.51 -14.61
C ASN A 73 -6.54 0.04 -13.62
N CYS A 74 -6.55 -0.43 -12.37
CA CYS A 74 -7.38 0.14 -11.33
C CYS A 74 -6.74 1.42 -10.78
N LYS A 75 -7.56 2.24 -10.13
CA LYS A 75 -7.12 3.43 -9.40
C LYS A 75 -7.50 3.28 -7.92
N LEU A 76 -6.54 3.47 -7.01
CA LEU A 76 -6.77 3.58 -5.57
C LEU A 76 -6.93 5.06 -5.21
N TYR A 77 -8.01 5.39 -4.52
CA TYR A 77 -8.35 6.73 -4.06
C TYR A 77 -8.25 6.79 -2.54
N LEU A 78 -7.45 7.71 -2.05
CA LEU A 78 -7.37 8.08 -0.63
C LEU A 78 -7.79 9.55 -0.50
N SER A 79 -8.63 9.86 0.48
CA SER A 79 -8.91 11.23 0.91
C SER A 79 -8.43 11.41 2.33
N VAL A 80 -7.63 12.45 2.58
CA VAL A 80 -7.10 12.80 3.89
C VAL A 80 -7.60 14.20 4.24
N ILE A 81 -8.05 14.42 5.48
CA ILE A 81 -8.63 15.70 5.93
C ILE A 81 -7.68 16.45 6.86
N ASP A 82 -6.71 15.76 7.47
CA ASP A 82 -5.77 16.31 8.44
C ASP A 82 -4.33 15.89 8.16
N ASP A 83 -3.39 16.39 8.97
CA ASP A 83 -1.96 16.09 8.80
C ASP A 83 -1.57 14.68 9.29
N SER A 84 -2.53 13.83 9.68
CA SER A 84 -2.23 12.48 10.17
C SER A 84 -1.79 11.53 9.05
N GLY A 85 -2.07 11.88 7.79
CA GLY A 85 -1.86 11.00 6.64
C GLY A 85 -2.78 9.78 6.63
N LYS A 86 -3.76 9.69 7.54
CA LYS A 86 -4.75 8.62 7.57
C LYS A 86 -5.90 8.93 6.62
N PRO A 87 -6.27 7.99 5.73
CA PRO A 87 -7.39 8.20 4.84
C PRO A 87 -8.71 8.16 5.61
N THR A 88 -9.49 9.24 5.53
CA THR A 88 -10.90 9.26 5.99
C THR A 88 -11.81 8.57 4.98
N TYR A 89 -11.40 8.55 3.71
CA TYR A 89 -12.03 7.78 2.65
C TYR A 89 -10.98 6.96 1.90
N MET A 90 -11.37 5.72 1.57
CA MET A 90 -10.53 4.81 0.81
C MET A 90 -11.39 3.98 -0.15
N GLY A 91 -11.00 3.91 -1.42
CA GLY A 91 -11.73 3.13 -2.41
C GLY A 91 -10.92 2.81 -3.66
N ILE A 92 -11.36 1.79 -4.40
CA ILE A 92 -10.73 1.34 -5.65
C ILE A 92 -11.74 1.50 -6.79
N ASN A 93 -11.31 2.02 -7.93
CA ASN A 93 -12.08 2.02 -9.17
C ASN A 93 -11.40 1.10 -10.19
N ASP A 94 -12.12 0.11 -10.71
CA ASP A 94 -11.63 -0.82 -11.74
C ASP A 94 -12.07 -0.45 -13.17
N GLY A 95 -12.56 0.78 -13.36
CA GLY A 95 -13.10 1.29 -14.62
C GLY A 95 -14.57 0.94 -14.85
N LYS A 96 -15.12 -0.05 -14.12
CA LYS A 96 -16.54 -0.42 -14.19
C LYS A 96 -17.26 -0.16 -12.87
N ASN A 97 -16.60 -0.46 -11.75
CA ASN A 97 -17.15 -0.41 -10.41
C ASN A 97 -16.24 0.38 -9.47
N LYS A 98 -16.85 0.98 -8.45
CA LYS A 98 -16.15 1.56 -7.30
C LYS A 98 -16.35 0.66 -6.08
N THR A 99 -15.27 0.17 -5.50
CA THR A 99 -15.26 -0.58 -4.25
C THR A 99 -14.80 0.35 -3.13
N ILE A 100 -15.67 0.59 -2.15
CA ILE A 100 -15.30 1.33 -0.93
C ILE A 100 -14.67 0.34 0.04
N LEU A 101 -13.47 0.64 0.52
CA LEU A 101 -12.76 -0.20 1.48
C LEU A 101 -13.19 0.23 2.89
N LYS A 102 -13.90 -0.67 3.57
CA LYS A 102 -14.53 -0.40 4.87
C LYS A 102 -13.60 -0.64 6.03
#